data_AF-A0A315WZJ7-F1
#
_entry.id   AF-A0A315WZJ7-F1
#
_cell.length_a   1.000
_cell.length_b   1.000
_cell.length_c   1.000
_cell.angle_alpha   90.00
_cell.angle_beta   90.00
_cell.angle_gamma   90.00
#
_symmetry.space_group_name_H-M   'P 1'
#
loop_
_entity.id
_entity.type
_entity.pdbx_description
1 polymer ?
#
loop_
_entity_poly.entity_id
_entity_poly.type
_entity_poly.pdbx_seq_one_letter_code
_entity_poly.pdbx_strand_id
1 'polypeptide(L)'
;MNYKKVFGYGVLVWAVAYLVATVFVAYKATSTPWVDIVVAIAVAVASYFAGRSVAAHSAGAMLSYSFLWVIIGLVLNIILTVPFTGWGFFSSWYMWLSNALVLLVPLSTVRKTTV
;
A
#
# COMPACT_ATOMS: atom_id res chain seq x y z
N MET A 1 -6.41 16.98 -8.89
CA MET A 1 -5.78 15.68 -8.58
C MET A 1 -5.20 15.11 -9.87
N ASN A 2 -3.98 14.55 -9.85
CA ASN A 2 -3.29 14.02 -11.02
C ASN A 2 -3.56 12.51 -11.11
N TYR A 3 -4.46 12.10 -12.01
CA TYR A 3 -4.88 10.70 -12.14
C TYR A 3 -3.76 9.75 -12.58
N LYS A 4 -2.76 10.23 -13.35
CA LYS A 4 -1.59 9.42 -13.71
C LYS A 4 -0.78 9.05 -12.46
N LYS A 5 -0.61 10.01 -11.53
CA LYS A 5 0.05 9.75 -10.24
C LYS A 5 -0.81 8.87 -9.32
N VAL A 6 -2.13 9.02 -9.33
CA VAL A 6 -3.04 8.11 -8.60
C VAL A 6 -2.81 6.67 -9.06
N PHE A 7 -2.95 6.42 -10.36
CA PHE A 7 -2.86 5.06 -10.90
C PHE A 7 -1.44 4.51 -10.79
N GLY A 8 -0.44 5.27 -11.24
CA GLY A 8 0.96 4.83 -11.26
C GLY A 8 1.49 4.49 -9.88
N TYR A 9 1.31 5.36 -8.89
CA TYR A 9 1.78 5.08 -7.54
C TYR A 9 0.90 4.08 -6.79
N GLY A 10 -0.41 4.04 -7.05
CA GLY A 10 -1.30 3.03 -6.45
C GLY A 10 -0.91 1.62 -6.86
N VAL A 11 -0.68 1.40 -8.16
CA VAL A 11 -0.19 0.13 -8.69
C VAL A 11 1.22 -0.17 -8.17
N LEU A 12 2.11 0.81 -8.12
CA LEU A 12 3.48 0.62 -7.65
C LEU A 12 3.55 0.20 -6.17
N VAL A 13 2.80 0.87 -5.29
CA VAL A 13 2.75 0.51 -3.86
C VAL A 13 2.19 -0.89 -3.67
N TRP A 14 1.12 -1.24 -4.41
CA TRP A 14 0.58 -2.60 -4.39
C TRP A 14 1.59 -3.63 -4.92
N ALA A 15 2.28 -3.33 -6.03
CA ALA A 15 3.24 -4.23 -6.64
C ALA A 15 4.43 -4.51 -5.71
N VAL A 16 4.92 -3.52 -4.97
CA VAL A 16 5.95 -3.73 -3.94
C VAL A 16 5.46 -4.70 -2.87
N ALA A 17 4.24 -4.48 -2.35
CA ALA A 17 3.66 -5.37 -1.35
C ALA A 17 3.55 -6.81 -1.86
N TYR A 18 3.01 -6.98 -3.07
CA TYR A 18 2.80 -8.27 -3.71
C TYR A 18 4.11 -9.01 -4.00
N LEU A 19 5.12 -8.32 -4.55
CA LEU A 19 6.42 -8.92 -4.86
C LEU A 19 7.14 -9.37 -3.58
N VAL A 20 7.15 -8.52 -2.54
CA VAL A 20 7.77 -8.86 -1.26
C VAL A 20 7.08 -10.08 -0.64
N ALA A 21 5.74 -10.11 -0.62
CA ALA A 21 4.99 -11.26 -0.13
C ALA A 21 5.28 -12.54 -0.95
N THR A 22 5.34 -12.42 -2.27
CA THR A 22 5.58 -13.56 -3.18
C THR A 22 6.95 -14.19 -2.97
N VAL A 23 7.98 -13.40 -2.64
CA VAL A 23 9.30 -13.93 -2.27
C VAL A 23 9.19 -14.85 -1.06
N PHE A 24 8.46 -14.45 -0.02
CA PHE A 24 8.28 -15.28 1.18
C PHE A 24 7.40 -16.51 0.94
N VAL A 25 6.46 -16.44 0.00
CA VAL A 25 5.72 -17.61 -0.50
C VAL A 25 6.68 -18.63 -1.12
N ALA A 26 7.61 -18.19 -1.97
CA ALA A 26 8.59 -19.08 -2.59
C ALA A 26 9.47 -19.82 -1.57
N TYR A 27 9.81 -19.18 -0.46
CA TYR A 27 10.59 -19.77 0.64
C TYR A 27 9.73 -20.51 1.69
N LYS A 28 8.42 -20.65 1.48
CA LYS A 28 7.47 -21.29 2.43
C LYS A 28 7.47 -20.65 3.83
N ALA A 29 7.77 -19.35 3.91
CA ALA A 29 7.87 -18.60 5.17
C ALA A 29 6.58 -17.83 5.54
N THR A 30 5.48 -18.07 4.82
CA THR A 30 4.24 -17.26 4.83
C THR A 30 3.50 -17.19 6.15
N SER A 31 3.77 -18.09 7.09
CA SER A 31 3.07 -18.17 8.37
C SER A 31 3.88 -17.61 9.53
N THR A 32 4.91 -16.79 9.24
CA THR A 32 5.83 -16.30 10.26
C THR A 32 5.60 -14.81 10.54
N PRO A 33 5.35 -14.40 11.79
CA PRO A 33 5.03 -13.00 12.12
C PRO A 33 6.06 -11.97 11.65
N TRP A 34 7.33 -12.36 11.53
CA TRP A 34 8.38 -11.45 11.04
C TRP A 34 8.23 -11.14 9.54
N VAL A 35 7.66 -12.05 8.74
CA VAL A 35 7.40 -11.81 7.31
C VAL A 35 6.40 -10.68 7.15
N ASP A 36 5.35 -10.68 7.97
CA ASP A 36 4.33 -9.64 7.94
C ASP A 36 4.88 -8.27 8.32
N ILE A 37 5.81 -8.23 9.28
CA ILE A 37 6.54 -7.00 9.65
C ILE A 37 7.37 -6.50 8.46
N VAL A 38 8.07 -7.38 7.76
CA VAL A 38 8.87 -6.99 6.57
C VAL A 38 7.99 -6.45 5.46
N VAL A 39 6.86 -7.10 5.18
CA VAL A 39 5.86 -6.61 4.19
C VAL A 39 5.32 -5.25 4.61
N ALA A 40 4.94 -5.08 5.88
CA ALA A 40 4.45 -3.81 6.41
C ALA A 40 5.49 -2.68 6.27
N ILE A 41 6.75 -2.94 6.58
CA ILE A 41 7.85 -1.98 6.40
C ILE A 41 8.01 -1.63 4.92
N ALA A 42 8.01 -2.63 4.02
CA ALA A 42 8.13 -2.38 2.59
C ALA A 42 6.98 -1.51 2.06
N VAL A 43 5.75 -1.79 2.49
CA VAL A 43 4.55 -0.99 2.16
C VAL A 43 4.67 0.43 2.69
N ALA A 44 5.08 0.61 3.94
CA ALA A 44 5.26 1.94 4.54
C ALA A 44 6.33 2.76 3.80
N VAL A 45 7.46 2.15 3.46
CA VAL A 45 8.53 2.81 2.70
C VAL A 45 8.04 3.19 1.30
N ALA A 46 7.39 2.28 0.59
CA ALA A 46 6.85 2.54 -0.75
C ALA A 46 5.79 3.65 -0.74
N SER A 47 4.85 3.61 0.22
CA SER A 47 3.80 4.62 0.35
C SER A 47 4.34 5.99 0.75
N TYR A 48 5.38 6.03 1.59
CA TYR A 48 6.10 7.27 1.91
C TYR A 48 6.72 7.92 0.66
N PHE A 49 7.47 7.16 -0.14
CA PHE A 49 8.09 7.69 -1.35
C PHE A 49 7.05 8.08 -2.41
N ALA A 50 5.97 7.31 -2.53
CA ALA A 50 4.83 7.67 -3.37
C ALA A 50 4.20 9.00 -2.93
N GLY A 51 3.94 9.19 -1.64
CA GLY A 51 3.41 10.43 -1.07
C GLY A 51 4.31 11.64 -1.35
N ARG A 52 5.61 11.49 -1.11
CA ARG A 52 6.60 12.53 -1.39
C ARG A 52 6.64 12.92 -2.87
N SER A 53 6.44 11.94 -3.77
CA SER A 53 6.45 12.16 -5.22
C SER A 53 5.14 12.77 -5.75
N VAL A 54 4.02 12.54 -5.06
CA VAL A 54 2.78 13.27 -5.31
C VAL A 54 2.95 14.75 -4.95
N ALA A 55 3.65 15.03 -3.85
CA ALA A 55 3.88 16.37 -3.31
C ALA A 55 2.56 17.13 -3.09
N ALA A 56 1.62 16.50 -2.39
CA ALA A 56 0.32 17.10 -2.11
C ALA A 56 0.45 18.36 -1.24
N HIS A 57 -0.30 19.41 -1.57
CA HIS A 57 -0.28 20.69 -0.87
C HIS A 57 -1.06 20.71 0.45
N SER A 58 -1.87 19.68 0.73
CA SER A 58 -2.67 19.60 1.95
C SER A 58 -2.89 18.15 2.38
N ALA A 59 -3.19 17.97 3.67
CA ALA A 59 -3.53 16.66 4.24
C ALA A 59 -4.78 16.06 3.58
N GLY A 60 -5.80 16.88 3.32
CA GLY A 60 -7.01 16.43 2.61
C GLY A 60 -6.72 15.93 1.20
N ALA A 61 -5.88 16.64 0.45
CA ALA A 61 -5.47 16.20 -0.89
C ALA A 61 -4.70 14.88 -0.83
N MET A 62 -3.74 14.75 0.10
CA MET A 62 -2.97 13.52 0.28
C MET A 62 -3.85 12.33 0.71
N LEU A 63 -4.86 12.58 1.56
CA LEU A 63 -5.82 11.57 1.97
C LEU A 63 -6.62 11.06 0.78
N SER A 64 -7.06 11.93 -0.14
CA SER A 64 -7.74 11.50 -1.36
C SER A 64 -6.87 10.61 -2.25
N TYR A 65 -5.58 10.94 -2.44
CA TYR A 65 -4.66 10.06 -3.17
C TYR A 65 -4.50 8.71 -2.49
N SER A 66 -4.25 8.72 -1.18
CA SER A 66 -3.99 7.51 -0.39
C SER A 66 -5.21 6.60 -0.35
N PHE A 67 -6.41 7.17 -0.25
CA PHE A 67 -7.67 6.44 -0.33
C PHE A 67 -7.84 5.75 -1.69
N LEU A 68 -7.55 6.45 -2.80
CA LEU A 68 -7.60 5.85 -4.13
C LEU A 68 -6.55 4.76 -4.32
N TRP A 69 -5.37 4.88 -3.70
CA TRP A 69 -4.36 3.82 -3.70
C TRP A 69 -4.83 2.56 -2.96
N VAL A 70 -5.51 2.72 -1.83
CA VAL A 70 -6.17 1.60 -1.13
C VAL A 70 -7.19 0.92 -2.05
N ILE A 71 -8.06 1.68 -2.71
CA ILE A 71 -9.04 1.11 -3.66
C ILE A 71 -8.34 0.33 -4.77
N ILE A 72 -7.31 0.91 -5.39
CA ILE A 72 -6.52 0.25 -6.43
C ILE A 72 -5.93 -1.07 -5.88
N GLY A 73 -5.33 -1.03 -4.69
CA GLY A 73 -4.77 -2.22 -4.05
C GLY A 73 -5.81 -3.30 -3.78
N LEU A 74 -7.01 -2.94 -3.32
CA LEU A 74 -8.11 -3.89 -3.11
C LEU A 74 -8.57 -4.52 -4.43
N VAL A 75 -8.73 -3.72 -5.49
CA VAL A 75 -9.11 -4.23 -6.83
C VAL A 75 -8.03 -5.18 -7.37
N LEU A 76 -6.75 -4.81 -7.24
CA LEU A 76 -5.65 -5.66 -7.67
C LEU A 76 -5.57 -6.96 -6.85
N ASN A 77 -5.85 -6.93 -5.55
CA ASN A 77 -5.93 -8.13 -4.72
C ASN A 77 -7.07 -9.05 -5.18
N ILE A 78 -8.24 -8.51 -5.52
CA ILE A 78 -9.37 -9.30 -6.05
C ILE A 78 -8.97 -9.99 -7.37
N ILE A 79 -8.25 -9.30 -8.24
CA ILE A 79 -7.88 -9.84 -9.57
C ILE A 79 -6.68 -10.80 -9.48
N LEU A 80 -5.68 -10.49 -8.67
CA LEU A 80 -4.35 -11.14 -8.71
C LEU A 80 -4.01 -11.96 -7.47
N THR A 81 -4.74 -11.83 -6.36
CA THR A 81 -4.46 -12.57 -5.12
C THR A 81 -5.56 -13.59 -4.82
N VAL A 82 -6.83 -13.17 -4.88
CA VAL A 82 -7.98 -14.06 -4.61
C VAL A 82 -7.99 -15.35 -5.45
N PRO A 83 -7.62 -15.37 -6.75
CA PRO A 83 -7.59 -16.62 -7.51
C PRO A 83 -6.63 -17.68 -6.94
N PHE A 84 -5.62 -17.27 -6.17
CA PHE A 84 -4.60 -18.16 -5.61
C PHE A 84 -4.81 -18.46 -4.12
N THR A 85 -5.30 -17.49 -3.35
CA THR A 85 -5.45 -17.61 -1.89
C THR A 85 -6.90 -17.77 -1.43
N GLY A 86 -7.86 -17.55 -2.32
CA GLY A 86 -9.29 -17.46 -1.99
C GLY A 86 -9.67 -16.17 -1.25
N TRP A 87 -10.97 -16.00 -1.01
CA TRP A 87 -11.55 -14.83 -0.32
C TRP A 87 -11.16 -14.72 1.16
N GLY A 88 -10.68 -15.81 1.77
CA GLY A 88 -10.19 -15.82 3.15
C GLY A 88 -9.00 -14.87 3.39
N PHE A 89 -8.31 -14.46 2.33
CA PHE A 89 -7.31 -13.38 2.39
C PHE A 89 -7.86 -12.10 3.02
N PHE A 90 -9.15 -11.79 2.80
CA PHE A 90 -9.79 -10.59 3.37
C PHE A 90 -10.06 -10.67 4.88
N SER A 91 -9.93 -11.85 5.47
CA SER A 91 -10.01 -12.05 6.92
C SER A 91 -8.68 -11.80 7.63
N SER A 92 -7.58 -11.63 6.90
CA SER A 92 -6.25 -11.41 7.48
C SER A 92 -6.08 -9.98 7.98
N TRP A 93 -5.73 -9.83 9.25
CA TRP A 93 -5.45 -8.52 9.85
C TRP A 93 -4.26 -7.81 9.20
N TYR A 94 -3.27 -8.57 8.70
CA TYR A 94 -2.07 -8.02 8.04
C TYR A 94 -2.38 -7.28 6.74
N MET A 95 -3.39 -7.76 6.01
CA MET A 95 -3.84 -7.06 4.81
C MET A 95 -4.46 -5.70 5.18
N TRP A 96 -5.25 -5.65 6.24
CA TRP A 96 -5.81 -4.39 6.73
C TRP A 96 -4.75 -3.45 7.30
N LEU A 97 -3.73 -3.99 8.00
CA LEU A 97 -2.57 -3.21 8.44
C LEU A 97 -1.86 -2.57 7.24
N SER A 98 -1.60 -3.34 6.19
CA SER A 98 -0.93 -2.84 4.98
C SER A 98 -1.75 -1.71 4.33
N ASN A 99 -3.07 -1.87 4.22
CA ASN A 99 -3.95 -0.81 3.70
C ASN A 99 -3.97 0.43 4.60
N ALA A 100 -3.97 0.25 5.93
CA ALA A 100 -3.88 1.36 6.87
C ALA A 100 -2.55 2.13 6.70
N LEU A 101 -1.43 1.44 6.45
CA LEU A 101 -0.14 2.07 6.17
C LEU A 101 -0.16 2.83 4.84
N VAL A 102 -0.78 2.29 3.80
CA VAL A 102 -0.97 3.01 2.52
C VAL A 102 -1.80 4.28 2.73
N LEU A 103 -2.79 4.24 3.62
CA LEU A 103 -3.65 5.38 3.91
C LEU A 103 -2.95 6.47 4.73
N LEU A 104 -2.22 6.07 5.78
CA LEU A 104 -1.74 6.98 6.83
C LEU A 104 -0.31 7.47 6.59
N VAL A 105 0.60 6.62 6.14
CA VAL A 105 2.02 6.98 6.00
C VAL A 105 2.24 8.16 5.06
N PRO A 106 1.57 8.27 3.90
CA PRO A 106 1.79 9.39 3.00
C PRO A 106 1.40 10.75 3.59
N LEU A 107 0.50 10.79 4.59
CA LEU A 107 0.11 12.03 5.27
C LEU A 107 1.29 12.72 5.95
N SER A 108 2.30 11.95 6.37
CA SER A 108 3.54 12.48 6.95
C SER A 108 4.39 13.30 5.96
N THR A 109 4.13 13.17 4.66
CA THR A 109 4.90 13.84 3.60
C THR A 109 4.36 15.21 3.21
N VAL A 110 3.19 15.59 3.74
CA VAL A 110 2.55 16.88 3.44
C VAL A 110 3.42 17.98 4.02
N ARG A 111 3.93 18.86 3.15
CA ARG A 111 4.67 20.04 3.61
C ARG A 111 3.71 20.97 4.33
N LYS A 112 3.99 21.27 5.60
CA LYS A 112 3.33 22.37 6.29
C LYS A 112 3.70 23.66 5.57
N THR A 113 2.72 24.40 5.10
CA THR A 113 2.90 25.81 4.73
C THR A 113 3.28 26.53 6.01
N THR A 114 4.57 26.78 6.22
CA THR A 114 5.03 27.79 7.18
C THR A 114 4.51 29.12 6.64
N VAL A 115 3.52 29.67 7.35
CA VAL A 115 2.99 31.02 7.18
C VAL A 115 4.10 32.02 7.45
#